data_AF-A0A1H5R906-F1
#
_entry.id   AF-A0A1H5R906-F1
#
_cell.length_a   1.000
_cell.length_b   1.000
_cell.length_c   1.000
_cell.angle_alpha   90.00
_cell.angle_beta   90.00
_cell.angle_gamma   90.00
#
_symmetry.space_group_name_H-M   'P 1'
#
loop_
_entity.id
_entity.type
_entity.pdbx_description
1 polymer ?
#
loop_
_entity_poly.entity_id
_entity_poly.type
_entity_poly.pdbx_seq_one_letter_code
_entity_poly.pdbx_strand_id
1 'polypeptide(L)' 'MCLGLTAAAREHFRELVLLRRVRDRIGREGTVDLDALARDAGMTTEHLTHRFRLAYGQSPHAYQRAVRTPAFDRVLEPR' A
#
# COMPACT_ATOMS: atom_id res chain seq x y z
N MET A 1 8.46 28.37 15.53
CA MET A 1 8.11 28.11 14.12
C MET A 1 7.26 26.85 14.02
N CYS A 2 5.95 26.96 14.24
CA CYS A 2 5.03 25.81 14.28
C CYS A 2 4.39 25.47 12.91
N LEU A 3 4.69 26.28 11.88
CA LEU A 3 4.18 26.11 10.52
C LEU A 3 4.80 24.90 9.80
N GLY A 4 6.02 24.49 10.18
CA GLY A 4 6.68 23.31 9.57
C GLY A 4 6.04 21.98 9.97
N LEU A 5 5.64 21.84 11.24
CA LEU A 5 5.00 20.62 11.75
C LEU A 5 3.62 20.38 11.12
N THR A 6 2.85 21.44 10.90
CA THR A 6 1.52 21.33 10.27
C THR A 6 1.61 21.02 8.78
N ALA A 7 2.60 21.58 8.06
CA ALA A 7 2.86 21.23 6.66
C ALA A 7 3.31 19.77 6.51
N ALA A 8 4.28 19.33 7.32
CA ALA A 8 4.76 17.95 7.30
C ALA A 8 3.65 16.94 7.68
N ALA A 9 2.82 17.26 8.66
CA ALA A 9 1.67 16.44 9.02
C ALA A 9 0.66 16.33 7.87
N ARG A 10 0.35 17.44 7.17
CA ARG A 10 -0.56 17.43 6.01
C ARG A 10 -0.03 16.58 4.87
N GLU A 11 1.27 16.62 4.60
CA GLU A 11 1.91 15.78 3.60
C GLU A 11 1.83 14.30 3.98
N HIS A 12 2.12 13.97 5.24
CA HIS A 12 1.99 12.62 5.76
C HIS A 12 0.54 12.09 5.67
N PHE A 13 -0.45 12.91 6.03
CA PHE A 13 -1.86 12.52 5.91
C PHE A 13 -2.28 12.31 4.46
N ARG A 14 -1.82 13.16 3.53
CA ARG A 14 -2.08 12.99 2.08
C ARG A 14 -1.52 11.67 1.59
N GLU A 15 -0.29 11.37 1.98
CA GLU A 15 0.36 10.11 1.63
C GLU A 15 -0.39 8.90 2.18
N LEU A 16 -0.84 8.91 3.44
CA LEU A 16 -1.64 7.82 4.00
C LEU A 16 -2.97 7.62 3.24
N VAL A 17 -3.61 8.71 2.80
CA VAL A 17 -4.82 8.65 1.95
C VAL A 17 -4.51 8.00 0.61
N LEU A 18 -3.39 8.35 -0.03
CA LEU A 18 -2.96 7.74 -1.29
C LEU A 18 -2.67 6.24 -1.12
N LEU A 19 -1.93 5.87 -0.07
CA LEU A 19 -1.64 4.46 0.24
C LEU A 19 -2.91 3.65 0.51
N ARG A 20 -3.92 4.25 1.16
CA ARG A 20 -5.23 3.62 1.37
C ARG A 20 -5.98 3.39 0.07
N ARG A 21 -5.94 4.35 -0.87
CA ARG A 21 -6.55 4.20 -2.21
C ARG A 21 -5.87 3.10 -3.01
N VAL A 22 -4.54 3.06 -2.98
CA VAL A 22 -3.73 2.00 -3.61
C VAL A 22 -4.15 0.62 -3.08
N ARG A 23 -4.27 0.47 -1.76
CA ARG A 23 -4.70 -0.78 -1.14
C ARG A 23 -6.11 -1.20 -1.53
N ASP A 24 -7.04 -0.26 -1.52
CA ASP A 24 -8.44 -0.49 -1.91
C ASP A 24 -8.54 -0.93 -3.37
N ARG A 25 -7.78 -0.28 -4.25
CA ARG A 25 -7.68 -0.60 -5.66
C ARG A 25 -7.12 -2.00 -5.91
N ILE A 26 -6.03 -2.36 -5.23
CA ILE A 26 -5.49 -3.74 -5.25
C ILE A 26 -6.53 -4.75 -4.76
N GLY A 27 -7.27 -4.42 -3.69
CA GLY A 27 -8.32 -5.27 -3.13
C GLY A 27 -9.49 -5.52 -4.08
N ARG A 28 -9.83 -4.55 -4.94
CA ARG A 28 -10.93 -4.64 -5.90
C ARG A 28 -10.53 -5.27 -7.23
N GLU A 29 -9.37 -4.89 -7.78
CA GLU A 29 -8.98 -5.26 -9.13
C GLU A 29 -8.11 -6.53 -9.17
N GLY A 30 -7.50 -6.94 -8.05
CA GLY A 30 -6.73 -8.18 -7.93
C GLY A 30 -5.37 -8.17 -8.66
N THR A 31 -5.29 -7.58 -9.85
CA THR A 31 -4.05 -7.43 -10.64
C THR A 31 -3.86 -5.98 -11.03
N VAL A 32 -2.98 -5.25 -10.33
CA VAL A 32 -2.70 -3.84 -10.66
C VAL A 32 -1.23 -3.64 -10.92
N ASP A 33 -0.94 -2.96 -12.03
CA ASP A 33 0.39 -2.52 -12.41
C ASP A 33 0.92 -1.50 -11.40
N LEU A 34 2.11 -1.77 -10.84
CA LEU A 34 2.68 -0.94 -9.78
C LEU A 34 3.10 0.44 -10.30
N ASP A 35 3.45 0.55 -11.57
CA ASP A 35 3.83 1.81 -12.20
C ASP A 35 2.60 2.69 -12.41
N ALA A 36 1.47 2.10 -12.79
CA ALA A 36 0.18 2.80 -12.86
C ALA A 36 -0.27 3.33 -11.48
N LEU A 37 -0.11 2.53 -10.41
CA LEU A 37 -0.42 2.96 -9.04
C LEU A 37 0.52 4.07 -8.56
N ALA A 38 1.79 3.98 -8.92
CA ALA A 38 2.78 4.98 -8.56
C ALA A 38 2.47 6.31 -9.27
N ARG A 39 2.15 6.28 -10.56
CA ARG A 39 1.71 7.46 -11.32
C ARG A 39 0.43 8.09 -10.74
N ASP A 40 -0.57 7.30 -10.39
CA ASP A 40 -1.81 7.78 -9.75
C ASP A 40 -1.53 8.48 -8.40
N ALA A 41 -0.57 7.94 -7.64
CA ALA A 41 -0.11 8.52 -6.38
C ALA A 41 0.90 9.67 -6.55
N GLY A 42 1.34 10.00 -7.77
CA GLY A 42 2.41 10.97 -8.02
C GLY A 42 3.77 10.57 -7.46
N MET A 43 4.01 9.27 -7.32
CA MET A 43 5.23 8.67 -6.76
C MET A 43 5.97 7.83 -7.79
N THR A 44 7.24 7.52 -7.52
CA THR A 44 7.93 6.44 -8.23
C THR A 44 7.51 5.09 -7.67
N THR A 45 7.61 4.04 -8.48
CA THR A 45 7.27 2.67 -8.08
C THR A 45 8.05 2.18 -6.86
N GLU A 46 9.33 2.56 -6.77
CA GLU A 46 10.19 2.27 -5.63
C GLU A 46 9.71 3.00 -4.36
N HIS A 47 9.39 4.29 -4.47
CA HIS A 47 8.89 5.08 -3.34
C HIS A 47 7.55 4.53 -2.84
N LEU A 48 6.61 4.23 -3.74
CA LEU A 48 5.35 3.59 -3.40
C LEU A 48 5.56 2.26 -2.66
N THR A 49 6.42 1.40 -3.20
CA THR A 49 6.71 0.08 -2.60
C THR A 49 7.28 0.22 -1.20
N HIS A 50 8.21 1.16 -1.01
CA HIS A 50 8.83 1.42 0.27
C HIS A 50 7.81 1.96 1.30
N ARG A 51 7.01 2.97 0.94
CA ARG A 51 5.98 3.55 1.83
C ARG A 51 4.86 2.58 2.14
N PHE A 52 4.43 1.78 1.17
CA PHE A 52 3.42 0.75 1.38
C PHE A 52 3.90 -0.32 2.36
N ARG A 53 5.17 -0.77 2.24
CA ARG A 53 5.77 -1.71 3.20
C ARG A 53 5.85 -1.11 4.61
N LEU A 54 6.22 0.17 4.74
CA LEU A 54 6.27 0.84 6.03
C LEU A 54 4.87 0.98 6.68
N ALA A 55 3.83 1.20 5.87
CA ALA A 55 2.46 1.36 6.37
C ALA A 55 1.72 0.04 6.65
N TYR A 56 1.98 -1.01 5.87
CA TYR A 56 1.20 -2.26 5.91
C TYR A 56 2.03 -3.52 6.22
N GLY A 57 3.34 -3.38 6.45
CA GLY A 57 4.24 -4.48 6.80
C GLY A 57 4.65 -5.41 5.64
N GLN A 58 4.05 -5.26 4.46
CA GLN A 58 4.33 -6.08 3.28
C GLN A 58 4.39 -5.23 2.01
N SER A 59 5.06 -5.70 0.96
CA SER A 59 5.11 -5.00 -0.32
C SER A 59 3.77 -5.09 -1.05
N PRO A 60 3.45 -4.15 -1.96
CA PRO A 60 2.23 -4.21 -2.77
C PRO A 60 2.07 -5.52 -3.56
N HIS A 61 3.18 -6.08 -4.07
CA HIS A 61 3.17 -7.35 -4.79
C HIS A 61 2.85 -8.55 -3.87
N ALA A 62 3.42 -8.57 -2.65
CA ALA A 62 3.07 -9.59 -1.65
C ALA A 62 1.60 -9.48 -1.22
N TYR A 63 1.10 -8.24 -1.07
CA TYR A 63 -0.30 -7.97 -0.77
C TYR A 63 -1.24 -8.46 -1.88
N GLN A 64 -0.93 -8.19 -3.15
CA GLN A 64 -1.67 -8.71 -4.30
C GLN A 64 -1.76 -10.24 -4.27
N ARG A 65 -0.64 -10.92 -3.98
CA ARG A 65 -0.61 -12.38 -3.87
C ARG A 65 -1.52 -12.90 -2.75
N ALA A 66 -1.51 -12.21 -1.60
CA ALA A 66 -2.36 -12.54 -0.45
C ALA A 66 -3.86 -12.33 -0.75
N VAL A 67 -4.22 -11.26 -1.46
CA VAL A 67 -5.61 -10.99 -1.87
C VAL A 67 -6.10 -11.97 -2.93
N ARG A 68 -5.24 -12.33 -3.90
CA ARG A 68 -5.61 -13.26 -4.99
C ARG A 68 -5.79 -14.70 -4.55
N THR A 69 -5.20 -15.09 -3.43
CA THR A 69 -5.30 -16.45 -2.91
C THR A 69 -6.41 -16.47 -1.86
N PRO A 70 -7.69 -16.72 -2.21
CA PRO A 70 -8.68 -17.00 -1.19
C PRO A 70 -8.25 -18.28 -0.46
N ALA A 71 -8.04 -18.14 0.85
CA ALA A 71 -7.62 -19.17 1.80
C ALA A 71 -6.13 -19.60 1.75
N PHE A 72 -5.35 -18.96 2.62
CA PHE A 72 -4.27 -19.65 3.36
C PHE A 72 -4.74 -19.97 4.80
N ASP A 73 -6.03 -20.25 4.97
CA ASP A 73 -6.69 -20.57 6.26
C ASP A 73 -6.92 -22.08 6.46
N ARG A 74 -6.37 -22.95 5.59
CA ARG A 74 -6.52 -24.41 5.69
C ARG A 74 -5.25 -25.19 6.06
N VAL A 75 -4.13 -24.51 6.32
CA VAL A 75 -2.84 -25.17 6.64
C VAL A 75 -2.21 -24.56 7.90
N LEU A 76 -3.03 -24.36 8.93
CA LEU A 76 -2.56 -24.32 10.31
C LEU A 76 -3.23 -25.49 11.05
N GLU A 77 -2.83 -26.71 10.69
CA GLU A 77 -2.98 -27.90 11.52
C GLU A 77 -1.75 -27.98 12.45
N PRO A 78 -1.89 -27.77 13.76
CA PRO A 78 -0.85 -28.18 14.71
C PRO A 78 -1.04 -29.67 15.03
N ARG A 79 -0.02 -30.46 14.69
CA ARG A 79 0.23 -31.79 15.29
C ARG A 79 0.51 -31.64 16.78
#